data_AF-A0A9E3M7L2-F1
#
_entry.id   AF-A0A9E3M7L2-F1
#
_cell.length_a   1.000
_cell.length_b   1.000
_cell.length_c   1.000
_cell.angle_alpha   90.00
_cell.angle_beta   90.00
_cell.angle_gamma   90.00
#
_symmetry.space_group_name_H-M   'P 1'
#
loop_
_entity.id
_entity.type
_entity.pdbx_description
1 polymer ?
#
loop_
_entity_poly.entity_id
_entity_poly.type
_entity_poly.pdbx_seq_one_letter_code
_entity_poly.pdbx_strand_id
1 'polypeptide(L)'
;MASIFVMTGKQKGDYYPLGRRTNVIGRDEALPIQILDDRISRKHLRIGFDADNERYYAADMHSRHGVFINDVKIDEETPLNDGDYITIGGIGLLFTIKDFADHESALSHFKKVGERERPTQVSQDEQKE
;
A
#
# COMPACT_ATOMS: atom_id res chain seq x y z
N MET A 1 -13.00 3.37 8.61
CA MET A 1 -11.66 3.73 9.08
C MET A 1 -10.68 3.42 7.97
N ALA A 2 -9.67 4.27 7.72
CA ALA A 2 -8.70 4.00 6.67
C ALA A 2 -7.66 2.96 7.10
N SER A 3 -7.19 2.16 6.15
CA SER A 3 -6.23 1.08 6.36
C SER A 3 -5.24 0.99 5.19
N ILE A 4 -4.07 0.41 5.48
CA ILE A 4 -3.07 0.03 4.50
C ILE A 4 -2.97 -1.49 4.45
N PHE A 5 -2.90 -2.05 3.25
CA PHE A 5 -2.67 -3.47 3.01
C PHE A 5 -1.35 -3.67 2.29
N VAL A 6 -0.54 -4.61 2.76
CA VAL A 6 0.73 -4.95 2.12
C VAL A 6 0.46 -5.94 1.00
N MET A 7 0.71 -5.53 -0.24
CA MET A 7 0.34 -6.29 -1.44
C MET A 7 1.49 -7.19 -1.94
N THR A 8 2.72 -6.88 -1.55
CA THR A 8 3.95 -7.53 -2.06
C THR A 8 5.01 -7.65 -0.97
N GLY A 9 6.06 -8.45 -1.23
CA GLY A 9 7.15 -8.69 -0.28
C GLY A 9 6.83 -9.74 0.79
N LYS A 10 7.71 -9.83 1.80
CA LYS A 10 7.64 -10.84 2.86
C LYS A 10 6.42 -10.69 3.76
N GLN A 11 5.91 -9.47 3.88
CA GLN A 11 4.76 -9.10 4.73
C GLN A 11 3.45 -9.03 3.93
N LYS A 12 3.41 -9.62 2.74
CA LYS A 12 2.19 -9.64 1.92
C LYS A 12 1.01 -10.24 2.70
N GLY A 13 -0.11 -9.52 2.71
CA GLY A 13 -1.32 -9.89 3.45
C GLY A 13 -1.48 -9.19 4.79
N ASP A 14 -0.42 -8.57 5.32
CA ASP A 14 -0.51 -7.73 6.50
C ASP A 14 -1.44 -6.53 6.25
N TYR A 15 -2.18 -6.12 7.28
CA TYR A 15 -3.04 -4.96 7.23
C TYR A 15 -2.82 -4.09 8.46
N TYR A 16 -2.86 -2.77 8.27
CA TYR A 16 -2.60 -1.78 9.31
C TYR A 16 -3.69 -0.69 9.30
N PRO A 17 -4.51 -0.59 10.36
CA PRO A 17 -5.48 0.50 10.48
C PRO A 17 -4.76 1.82 10.78
N LEU A 18 -5.06 2.86 10.01
CA LEU A 18 -4.42 4.17 10.13
C LEU A 18 -5.09 5.04 11.20
N GLY A 19 -6.42 4.99 11.29
CA GLY A 19 -7.20 5.91 12.12
C GLY A 19 -7.04 7.39 11.72
N ARG A 20 -7.66 8.31 12.46
CA ARG A 20 -7.60 9.77 12.20
C ARG A 20 -6.32 10.39 12.80
N ARG A 21 -5.15 9.90 12.40
CA ARG A 21 -3.85 10.37 12.92
C ARG A 21 -2.75 10.27 11.86
N THR A 22 -1.61 10.86 12.16
CA THR A 22 -0.39 10.64 11.38
C THR A 22 0.21 9.27 11.68
N ASN A 23 0.52 8.52 10.62
CA ASN A 23 1.23 7.26 10.69
C ASN A 23 2.51 7.36 9.86
N VAL A 24 3.58 6.75 10.33
CA VAL A 24 4.86 6.70 9.63
C VAL A 24 5.20 5.24 9.35
N ILE A 25 5.58 4.99 8.11
CA ILE A 25 5.86 3.67 7.56
C ILE A 25 7.32 3.65 7.14
N GLY A 26 8.02 2.58 7.50
CA GLY A 26 9.43 2.41 7.19
C GLY A 26 10.00 1.15 7.82
N ARG A 27 11.31 0.93 7.68
CA ARG A 27 11.97 -0.28 8.21
C ARG A 27 12.36 -0.18 9.69
N ASP A 28 12.29 1.01 10.27
CA ASP A 28 12.68 1.26 11.65
C ASP A 28 11.74 0.53 12.62
N GLU A 29 12.32 -0.19 13.60
CA GLU A 29 11.60 -1.01 14.57
C GLU A 29 10.76 -0.20 15.55
N ALA A 30 11.07 1.09 15.72
CA ALA A 30 10.30 1.99 16.57
C ALA A 30 8.98 2.45 15.91
N LEU A 31 8.74 2.12 14.64
CA LEU A 31 7.56 2.56 13.92
C LEU A 31 6.36 1.64 14.15
N PRO A 32 5.14 2.20 14.24
CA PRO A 32 3.93 1.39 14.40
C PRO A 32 3.63 0.53 13.18
N ILE A 33 4.12 0.92 11.99
CA ILE A 33 3.97 0.17 10.75
C ILE A 33 5.38 -0.09 10.20
N GLN A 34 5.96 -1.21 10.64
CA GLN A 34 7.29 -1.63 10.22
C GLN A 34 7.20 -2.52 8.98
N ILE A 35 7.93 -2.16 7.93
CA ILE A 35 8.12 -2.99 6.74
C ILE A 35 9.60 -3.38 6.61
N LEU A 36 9.90 -4.67 6.77
CA LEU A 36 11.24 -5.23 6.79
C LEU A 36 11.80 -5.45 5.38
N ASP A 37 12.33 -4.38 4.80
CA ASP A 37 13.05 -4.41 3.52
C ASP A 37 14.22 -3.41 3.51
N ASP A 38 15.37 -3.82 2.95
CA ASP A 38 16.58 -2.99 2.90
C ASP A 38 16.47 -1.80 1.94
N ARG A 39 15.56 -1.88 0.96
CA ARG A 39 15.25 -0.78 0.04
C ARG A 39 14.28 0.22 0.66
N ILE A 40 13.72 -0.09 1.82
CA ILE A 40 12.86 0.83 2.56
C ILE A 40 13.72 1.65 3.54
N SER A 41 13.55 2.98 3.51
CA SER A 41 14.22 3.88 4.46
C SER A 41 13.66 3.68 5.87
N ARG A 42 14.46 4.02 6.89
CA ARG A 42 14.04 3.90 8.31
C ARG A 42 12.68 4.56 8.55
N LYS A 43 12.53 5.80 8.07
CA LYS A 43 11.26 6.50 7.88
C LYS A 43 11.14 6.77 6.39
N HIS A 44 10.15 6.19 5.72
CA HIS A 44 10.04 6.23 4.26
C HIS A 44 8.84 7.06 3.82
N LEU A 45 7.68 6.75 4.38
CA LEU A 45 6.41 7.34 4.01
C LEU A 45 5.70 7.83 5.26
N ARG A 46 5.16 9.04 5.20
CA ARG A 46 4.22 9.55 6.19
C ARG A 46 2.83 9.60 5.56
N ILE A 47 1.85 9.03 6.26
CA ILE A 47 0.43 9.21 5.93
C ILE A 47 -0.19 10.08 7.02
N GLY A 48 -0.52 11.32 6.68
CA GLY A 48 -1.22 12.26 7.55
C GLY A 48 -2.73 12.18 7.36
N PHE A 49 -3.48 12.57 8.39
CA PHE A 49 -4.91 12.83 8.29
C PHE A 49 -5.14 14.31 8.56
N ASP A 50 -5.75 14.99 7.60
CA ASP A 50 -6.23 16.36 7.72
C ASP A 50 -7.68 16.33 8.23
N ALA A 51 -7.91 16.92 9.40
CA ALA A 51 -9.23 16.96 10.02
C ALA A 51 -10.15 18.01 9.39
N ASP A 52 -9.60 19.08 8.82
CA ASP A 52 -10.39 20.17 8.23
C ASP A 52 -10.98 19.74 6.88
N ASN A 53 -10.21 18.98 6.10
CA ASN A 53 -10.62 18.46 4.78
C ASN A 53 -11.10 17.00 4.81
N GLU A 54 -11.09 16.37 6.00
CA GLU A 54 -11.39 14.95 6.24
C GLU A 54 -10.68 13.99 5.26
N ARG A 55 -9.41 14.27 4.95
CA ARG A 55 -8.66 13.61 3.89
C ARG A 55 -7.30 13.11 4.38
N TYR A 56 -6.83 12.01 3.80
CA TYR A 56 -5.48 11.49 4.04
C TYR A 56 -4.50 12.01 2.99
N TYR A 57 -3.27 12.22 3.40
CA TYR A 57 -2.19 12.70 2.54
C TYR A 57 -0.95 11.85 2.73
N ALA A 58 -0.27 11.53 1.64
CA ALA A 58 1.01 10.85 1.62
C ALA A 58 2.14 11.85 1.39
N ALA A 59 3.23 11.70 2.13
CA ALA A 59 4.46 12.47 1.93
C ALA A 59 5.70 11.57 2.03
N ASP A 60 6.64 11.75 1.11
CA ASP A 60 7.96 11.11 1.17
C ASP A 60 8.80 11.75 2.29
N MET A 61 9.41 10.90 3.13
CA MET A 61 10.24 11.31 4.27
C MET A 61 11.72 11.36 3.89
N HIS A 62 12.05 11.95 2.74
CA HIS A 62 13.38 11.95 2.14
C HIS A 62 13.95 10.53 1.96
N SER A 63 13.13 9.61 1.46
CA SER A 63 13.55 8.24 1.26
C SER A 63 14.57 8.11 0.13
N ARG A 64 15.41 7.07 0.21
CA ARG A 64 16.42 6.79 -0.83
C ARG A 64 15.81 6.42 -2.19
N HIS A 65 14.66 5.77 -2.19
CA HIS A 65 14.05 5.19 -3.39
C HIS A 65 12.79 5.93 -3.84
N GLY A 66 12.32 6.93 -3.09
CA GLY A 66 11.11 7.67 -3.37
C GLY A 66 9.84 6.92 -3.02
N VAL A 67 8.75 7.68 -2.95
CA VAL A 67 7.38 7.18 -2.85
C VAL A 67 6.70 7.35 -4.21
N PHE A 68 5.97 6.33 -4.63
CA PHE A 68 5.16 6.37 -5.84
C PHE A 68 3.70 6.10 -5.49
N ILE A 69 2.77 6.83 -6.10
CA ILE A 69 1.33 6.59 -6.00
C ILE A 69 0.83 6.34 -7.42
N ASN A 70 0.23 5.18 -7.65
CA ASN A 70 -0.24 4.73 -8.96
C ASN A 70 0.86 4.88 -10.04
N ASP A 71 2.06 4.38 -9.71
CA ASP A 71 3.28 4.43 -10.53
C ASP A 71 3.85 5.83 -10.84
N VAL A 72 3.26 6.89 -10.27
CA VAL A 72 3.77 8.25 -10.38
C VAL A 72 4.54 8.61 -9.11
N LYS A 73 5.79 9.04 -9.26
CA LYS A 73 6.60 9.50 -8.13
C LYS A 73 5.99 10.79 -7.56
N ILE A 74 5.85 10.86 -6.25
CA ILE A 74 5.47 12.10 -5.56
C ILE A 74 6.72 12.82 -5.07
N ASP A 75 6.75 14.15 -5.25
CA ASP A 75 7.80 15.01 -4.68
C ASP A 75 7.26 15.93 -3.57
N GLU A 76 5.94 16.13 -3.53
CA GLU A 76 5.24 16.93 -2.51
C GLU A 76 4.14 16.11 -1.83
N GLU A 77 3.60 16.66 -0.75
CA GLU A 77 2.46 16.06 -0.05
C GLU A 77 1.27 15.91 -0.99
N THR A 78 0.79 14.68 -1.16
CA THR A 78 -0.21 14.32 -2.17
C THR A 78 -1.45 13.72 -1.51
N PRO A 79 -2.67 14.18 -1.84
CA PRO A 79 -3.90 13.60 -1.31
C PRO A 79 -4.09 12.14 -1.76
N LEU A 80 -4.50 11.29 -0.84
CA LEU A 80 -4.83 9.88 -1.09
C LEU A 80 -6.33 9.67 -1.33
N ASN A 81 -6.64 8.79 -2.26
CA ASN A 81 -7.99 8.33 -2.59
C ASN A 81 -8.12 6.82 -2.35
N ASP A 82 -9.35 6.35 -2.10
CA ASP A 82 -9.62 4.92 -1.92
C ASP A 82 -9.13 4.10 -3.11
N GLY A 83 -8.37 3.04 -2.82
CA GLY A 83 -7.80 2.16 -3.83
C GLY A 83 -6.46 2.61 -4.39
N ASP A 84 -5.88 3.71 -3.91
CA ASP A 84 -4.54 4.14 -4.34
C ASP A 84 -3.48 3.09 -4.01
N TYR A 85 -2.65 2.78 -5.00
CA TYR A 85 -1.55 1.85 -4.89
C TYR A 85 -0.24 2.62 -4.65
N ILE A 86 0.33 2.45 -3.47
CA ILE A 86 1.53 3.15 -3.04
C ILE A 86 2.72 2.20 -3.10
N THR A 87 3.77 2.56 -3.83
CA THR A 87 5.00 1.76 -3.91
C THR A 87 6.14 2.47 -3.19
N ILE A 88 6.78 1.76 -2.25
CA ILE A 88 7.96 2.22 -1.50
C ILE A 88 9.06 1.17 -1.53
N GLY A 89 10.27 1.50 -2.00
CA GLY A 89 11.38 0.54 -2.05
C GLY A 89 11.11 -0.74 -2.86
N GLY A 90 10.09 -0.76 -3.73
CA GLY A 90 9.64 -1.96 -4.45
C GLY A 90 8.56 -2.77 -3.72
N ILE A 91 8.11 -2.34 -2.53
CA ILE A 91 6.96 -2.89 -1.83
C ILE A 91 5.72 -2.05 -2.17
N GLY A 92 4.73 -2.70 -2.76
CA GLY A 92 3.40 -2.17 -2.98
C GLY A 92 2.48 -2.29 -1.76
N LEU A 93 1.77 -1.21 -1.48
CA LEU A 93 0.82 -1.01 -0.40
C LEU A 93 -0.49 -0.51 -1.02
N LEU A 94 -1.63 -1.08 -0.64
CA LEU A 94 -2.94 -0.56 -1.05
C LEU A 94 -3.54 0.28 0.08
N PHE A 95 -3.90 1.53 -0.24
CA PHE A 95 -4.67 2.38 0.66
C PHE A 95 -6.17 2.22 0.42
N THR A 96 -6.93 2.13 1.51
CA THR A 96 -8.39 2.06 1.43
C THR A 96 -9.04 2.78 2.61
N ILE A 97 -10.15 3.45 2.36
CA ILE A 97 -10.96 4.15 3.36
C ILE A 97 -12.15 3.32 3.85
N LYS A 98 -12.40 2.17 3.22
CA LYS A 98 -13.53 1.30 3.57
C LYS A 98 -13.34 0.74 4.97
N ASP A 99 -14.39 0.87 5.80
CA ASP A 99 -14.51 0.07 7.01
C ASP A 99 -14.79 -1.38 6.60
N PHE A 100 -13.75 -2.20 6.62
CA PHE A 100 -13.94 -3.64 6.66
C PHE A 100 -14.25 -3.99 8.12
N ALA A 101 -15.47 -4.44 8.38
CA ALA A 101 -15.93 -4.81 9.72
C ALA A 101 -15.09 -5.94 10.34
N ASP A 102 -14.39 -6.72 9.51
CA ASP A 102 -13.57 -7.86 9.89
C ASP A 102 -12.46 -8.13 8.84
N HIS A 103 -11.40 -8.84 9.25
CA HIS A 103 -10.24 -9.20 8.41
C HIS A 103 -10.62 -10.10 7.23
N GLU A 104 -11.69 -10.90 7.36
CA GLU A 104 -12.19 -11.83 6.35
C GLU A 104 -12.87 -11.08 5.19
N SER A 105 -13.65 -10.06 5.51
CA SER A 105 -14.28 -9.11 4.60
C SER A 105 -13.24 -8.29 3.82
N ALA A 106 -12.16 -7.87 4.49
CA ALA A 106 -11.02 -7.26 3.83
C ALA A 106 -10.42 -8.23 2.81
N LEU A 107 -9.96 -9.41 3.26
CA LEU A 107 -9.34 -10.44 2.39
C LEU A 107 -10.24 -10.87 1.22
N SER A 108 -11.55 -10.97 1.43
CA SER A 108 -12.54 -11.28 0.39
C SER A 108 -12.63 -10.20 -0.69
N HIS A 109 -12.54 -8.92 -0.30
CA HIS A 109 -12.42 -7.83 -1.26
C HIS A 109 -11.11 -7.92 -2.07
N PHE A 110 -10.00 -8.27 -1.41
CA PHE A 110 -8.69 -8.44 -2.06
C PHE A 110 -8.65 -9.58 -3.08
N LYS A 111 -9.24 -10.74 -2.78
CA LYS A 111 -9.32 -11.87 -3.72
C LYS A 111 -10.02 -11.47 -5.04
N LYS A 112 -11.08 -10.68 -4.92
CA LYS A 112 -11.90 -10.23 -6.06
C LYS A 112 -11.20 -9.19 -6.94
N VAL A 113 -10.34 -8.35 -6.36
CA VAL A 113 -9.55 -7.35 -7.10
C VAL A 113 -8.32 -8.02 -7.74
N GLY A 114 -7.62 -8.90 -7.01
CA GLY A 114 -6.45 -9.62 -7.53
C GLY A 114 -6.74 -10.65 -8.64
N GLU A 115 -7.99 -11.13 -8.77
CA GLU A 115 -8.40 -12.00 -9.90
C GLU A 115 -8.64 -11.23 -11.21
N ARG A 116 -8.81 -9.90 -11.18
CA ARG A 116 -9.04 -9.10 -12.40
C ARG A 116 -7.76 -8.76 -13.17
N GLU A 117 -6.59 -8.93 -12.56
CA GLU A 117 -5.28 -8.65 -13.16
C GLU A 117 -4.61 -9.88 -13.79
N ARG A 118 -5.40 -10.84 -14.30
CA ARG A 118 -4.90 -11.86 -15.24
C ARG A 118 -5.53 -11.70 -16.63
N PRO A 119 -5.09 -10.75 -17.48
CA PRO A 119 -5.32 -10.87 -18.91
C PRO A 119 -4.34 -11.91 -19.48
N THR A 120 -4.90 -13.03 -19.94
CA THR A 120 -4.39 -13.94 -20.98
C THR A 120 -3.08 -14.68 -20.70
N GLN A 121 -3.20 -15.95 -20.30
CA GLN A 121 -2.35 -17.01 -20.85
C GLN A 121 -3.27 -18.04 -21.52
N VAL A 122 -3.63 -17.76 -22.78
CA VAL A 122 -3.99 -18.82 -23.73
C VAL A 122 -2.80 -18.95 -24.67
N SER A 123 -1.81 -19.73 -24.25
CA SER A 123 -0.92 -20.41 -25.16
C SER A 123 -1.24 -21.89 -25.00
N GLN A 124 -2.14 -22.38 -25.84
CA GLN A 124 -2.26 -23.80 -26.09
C GLN A 124 -0.97 -24.21 -26.81
N ASP A 125 -0.04 -24.82 -26.07
CA ASP A 125 0.94 -25.72 -26.65
C ASP A 125 0.19 -26.97 -27.11
N GLU A 126 -0.28 -26.98 -28.36
CA GLU A 126 -0.66 -28.21 -29.03
C GLU A 126 0.62 -28.95 -29.47
N GLN A 127 0.95 -29.95 -28.65
CA GLN A 127 1.35 -31.31 -29.04
C GLN A 127 2.65 -31.48 -29.86
N LYS A 128 3.69 -31.91 -29.13
CA LYS A 128 4.58 -32.99 -29.59
C LYS A 128 3.78 -34.31 -29.62
N GLU A 129 3.63 -34.91 -30.80
CA GLU A 129 4.18 -36.22 -31.22
C GLU A 129 3.62 -36.63 -32.57
#